data_AF-A0A6B3HBH9-F1
#
_entry.id   AF-A0A6B3HBH9-F1
#
_cell.length_a   1.000
_cell.length_b   1.000
_cell.length_c   1.000
_cell.angle_alpha   90.00
_cell.angle_beta   90.00
_cell.angle_gamma   90.00
#
_symmetry.space_group_name_H-M   'P 1'
#
loop_
_entity.id
_entity.type
_entity.pdbx_description
1 polymer ?
#
loop_
_entity_poly.entity_id
_entity_poly.type
_entity_poly.pdbx_seq_one_letter_code
_entity_poly.pdbx_strand_id
1 'polypeptide(L)'
;VPVLVKDKRSLLEANTKLNATLSSADVAGPGIAGTLVTAFSAPAAMAANAFSYALSVISLLLVRAPEPDPPARTEKRRLRTELAEGLRWVFGNRWLRAIGLVGCSCNFFLTMVQSLFLLYAVRDKELSAATVGFVMGAAAVGGLLGALISGMVVRRLSVGTAYRVSVSIIFLGPLLVPAAGGPSWLLVGLFVASFFLEYFGASISNVIIVSLRQSITPQPLMGRMTAAMRMLLYGGGALGGPVGGLLAGVLGLHAALWIAGVL
;
A
#
# COMPACT_ATOMS: atom_id res chain seq x y z
N VAL A 1 15.65 -14.33 -1.40
CA VAL A 1 16.69 -14.05 -0.37
C VAL A 1 17.07 -15.28 0.46
N PRO A 2 16.13 -16.05 1.06
CA PRO A 2 16.50 -17.19 1.93
C PRO A 2 17.20 -18.36 1.23
N VAL A 3 17.05 -18.48 -0.09
CA VAL A 3 17.58 -19.62 -0.87
C VAL A 3 19.03 -19.42 -1.31
N LEU A 4 19.48 -18.16 -1.46
CA LEU A 4 20.81 -17.82 -1.99
C LEU A 4 21.88 -17.66 -0.91
N VAL A 5 21.49 -17.49 0.35
CA VAL A 5 22.41 -17.13 1.42
C VAL A 5 22.17 -18.04 2.62
N LYS A 6 23.09 -19.00 2.83
CA LYS A 6 22.99 -19.99 3.92
C LYS A 6 23.38 -19.42 5.29
N ASP A 7 24.09 -18.30 5.33
CA ASP A 7 24.64 -17.71 6.56
C ASP A 7 23.72 -16.59 7.13
N LYS A 8 23.43 -16.64 8.44
CA LYS A 8 22.48 -15.72 9.09
C LYS A 8 22.92 -14.26 9.01
N ARG A 9 24.23 -13.98 9.05
CA ARG A 9 24.79 -12.63 8.91
C ARG A 9 24.62 -12.08 7.49
N SER A 10 24.89 -12.91 6.49
CA SER A 10 24.75 -12.54 5.09
C SER A 10 23.28 -12.44 4.66
N LEU A 11 22.36 -13.19 5.28
CA LEU A 11 20.91 -13.02 5.10
C LEU A 11 20.42 -11.68 5.64
N LEU A 12 20.91 -11.26 6.81
CA LEU A 12 20.60 -9.96 7.36
C LEU A 12 21.11 -8.86 6.41
N GLU A 13 22.36 -8.96 5.96
CA GLU A 13 22.96 -7.98 5.04
C GLU A 13 22.22 -7.92 3.69
N ALA A 14 21.84 -9.05 3.11
CA ALA A 14 21.07 -9.11 1.88
C ALA A 14 19.66 -8.53 2.04
N ASN A 15 18.98 -8.81 3.15
CA ASN A 15 17.67 -8.20 3.44
C ASN A 15 17.79 -6.71 3.70
N THR A 16 18.84 -6.25 4.38
CA THR A 16 19.09 -4.82 4.60
C THR A 16 19.33 -4.10 3.28
N LYS A 17 20.17 -4.66 2.38
CA LYS A 17 20.38 -4.10 1.04
C LYS A 17 19.08 -4.08 0.23
N LEU A 18 18.31 -5.17 0.22
CA LEU A 18 17.04 -5.25 -0.50
C LEU A 18 16.01 -4.23 0.04
N ASN A 19 15.85 -4.13 1.36
CA ASN A 19 14.95 -3.15 1.99
C ASN A 19 15.42 -1.72 1.74
N ALA A 20 16.73 -1.47 1.75
CA ALA A 20 17.28 -0.16 1.40
C ALA A 20 16.97 0.20 -0.05
N THR A 21 17.12 -0.74 -0.99
CA THR A 21 16.76 -0.54 -2.41
C THR A 21 15.27 -0.27 -2.58
N LEU A 22 14.40 -1.08 -1.95
CA LEU A 22 12.96 -0.90 -2.01
C LEU A 22 12.52 0.44 -1.42
N SER A 23 13.06 0.81 -0.26
CA SER A 23 12.77 2.10 0.38
C SER A 23 13.26 3.27 -0.46
N SER A 24 14.43 3.15 -1.07
CA SER A 24 14.97 4.18 -1.97
C SER A 24 14.10 4.32 -3.22
N ALA A 25 13.60 3.22 -3.77
CA ALA A 25 12.71 3.23 -4.92
C ALA A 25 11.35 3.85 -4.58
N ASP A 26 10.77 3.56 -3.42
CA ASP A 26 9.49 4.14 -2.98
C ASP A 26 9.61 5.65 -2.72
N VAL A 27 10.75 6.13 -2.23
CA VAL A 27 10.99 7.55 -1.94
C VAL A 27 11.37 8.34 -3.20
N ALA A 28 12.31 7.83 -3.98
CA ALA A 28 12.83 8.53 -5.15
C ALA A 28 11.94 8.35 -6.40
N GLY A 29 11.24 7.21 -6.50
CA GLY A 29 10.46 6.81 -7.67
C GLY A 29 9.40 7.83 -8.08
N PRO A 30 8.47 8.23 -7.19
CA PRO A 30 7.44 9.22 -7.52
C PRO A 30 8.02 10.58 -7.93
N GLY A 31 9.11 11.02 -7.29
CA GLY A 31 9.77 12.29 -7.61
C GLY A 31 10.44 12.28 -9.00
N ILE A 32 11.18 11.20 -9.31
CA ILE A 32 11.83 11.01 -10.62
C ILE A 32 10.77 10.83 -11.72
N ALA A 33 9.70 10.09 -11.45
CA ALA A 33 8.60 9.91 -12.40
C ALA A 33 7.90 11.25 -12.68
N GLY A 34 7.63 12.05 -11.64
CA GLY A 34 7.03 13.37 -11.78
C GLY A 34 7.86 14.31 -12.65
N THR A 35 9.17 14.40 -12.38
CA THR A 35 10.08 15.27 -13.17
C THR A 35 10.17 14.82 -14.63
N LEU A 36 10.30 13.52 -14.89
CA LEU A 36 10.30 12.95 -16.25
C LEU A 36 9.01 13.28 -17.02
N VAL A 37 7.84 13.12 -16.38
CA VAL A 37 6.56 13.43 -17.02
C VAL A 37 6.45 14.92 -17.32
N THR A 38 6.86 15.79 -16.39
CA THR A 38 6.80 17.25 -16.58
C THR A 38 7.80 17.78 -17.60
N ALA A 39 9.00 17.21 -17.69
CA ALA A 39 10.06 17.70 -18.55
C ALA A 39 9.97 17.13 -19.98
N PHE A 40 9.54 15.88 -20.13
CA PHE A 40 9.60 15.17 -21.42
C PHE A 40 8.28 14.65 -21.95
N SER A 41 7.22 14.54 -21.13
CA SER A 41 5.91 13.90 -21.38
C SER A 41 5.74 12.47 -20.84
N ALA A 42 4.49 12.04 -20.66
CA ALA A 42 4.13 10.73 -20.11
C ALA A 42 4.67 9.52 -20.93
N PRO A 43 4.63 9.51 -22.28
CA PRO A 43 5.22 8.42 -23.07
C PRO A 43 6.73 8.27 -22.87
N ALA A 44 7.47 9.37 -22.72
CA ALA A 44 8.91 9.34 -22.48
C ALA A 44 9.25 8.75 -21.11
N ALA A 45 8.46 9.08 -20.07
CA ALA A 45 8.57 8.46 -18.75
C ALA A 45 8.29 6.94 -18.81
N MET A 46 7.31 6.49 -19.60
CA MET A 46 7.02 5.07 -19.81
C MET A 46 8.17 4.35 -20.52
N ALA A 47 8.80 4.97 -21.52
CA ALA A 47 9.96 4.41 -22.21
C ALA A 47 11.19 4.28 -21.28
N ALA A 48 11.44 5.28 -20.43
CA ALA A 48 12.49 5.23 -19.42
C ALA A 48 12.25 4.07 -18.43
N ASN A 49 11.01 3.88 -17.98
CA ASN A 49 10.64 2.76 -17.13
C ASN A 49 10.86 1.40 -17.82
N ALA A 50 10.48 1.27 -19.10
CA ALA A 50 10.70 0.06 -19.88
C ALA A 50 12.20 -0.28 -19.98
N PHE A 51 13.06 0.73 -20.17
CA PHE A 51 14.51 0.56 -20.20
C PHE A 51 15.06 0.08 -18.85
N SER A 52 14.59 0.61 -17.72
CA SER A 52 14.96 0.14 -16.38
C SER A 52 14.60 -1.34 -16.17
N TYR A 53 13.42 -1.77 -16.64
CA TYR A 53 13.03 -3.19 -16.60
C TYR A 53 13.89 -4.06 -17.51
N ALA A 54 14.25 -3.59 -18.71
CA ALA A 54 15.16 -4.31 -19.60
C ALA A 54 16.54 -4.51 -18.94
N LEU A 55 17.08 -3.47 -18.28
CA LEU A 55 18.32 -3.57 -17.53
C LEU A 55 18.22 -4.56 -16.36
N SER A 56 17.07 -4.62 -15.69
CA SER A 56 16.78 -5.61 -14.64
C SER A 56 16.79 -7.04 -15.20
N VAL A 57 16.17 -7.28 -16.35
CA VAL A 57 16.18 -8.60 -17.02
C VAL A 57 17.61 -8.98 -17.41
N ILE A 58 18.38 -8.07 -18.01
CA ILE A 58 19.79 -8.32 -18.36
C ILE A 58 20.61 -8.66 -17.12
N SER A 59 20.43 -7.90 -16.03
CA SER A 59 21.11 -8.15 -14.75
C SER A 59 20.76 -9.54 -14.19
N LEU A 60 19.49 -9.96 -14.26
CA LEU A 60 19.06 -11.29 -13.85
C LEU A 60 19.66 -12.40 -14.72
N LEU A 61 19.71 -12.20 -16.04
CA LEU A 61 20.32 -13.15 -16.97
C LEU A 61 21.83 -13.32 -16.75
N LEU A 62 22.50 -12.28 -16.24
CA LEU A 62 23.92 -12.32 -15.87
C LEU A 62 24.18 -13.05 -14.54
N VAL A 63 23.16 -13.26 -13.70
CA VAL A 63 23.29 -14.03 -12.46
C VAL A 63 23.42 -15.51 -12.79
N ARG A 64 24.66 -15.99 -12.88
CA ARG A 64 25.01 -17.42 -13.00
C ARG A 64 25.24 -18.04 -11.63
N ALA A 65 24.24 -17.98 -10.75
CA ALA A 65 24.27 -18.71 -9.48
C ALA A 65 23.61 -20.08 -9.67
N PRO A 66 24.25 -21.19 -9.27
CA PRO A 66 23.59 -22.49 -9.24
C PRO A 66 22.41 -22.42 -8.27
N GLU A 67 21.18 -22.44 -8.79
CA GLU A 67 20.00 -22.63 -7.96
C GLU A 67 20.04 -24.06 -7.42
N PRO A 68 19.93 -24.26 -6.09
CA PRO A 68 19.68 -25.59 -5.55
C PRO A 68 18.45 -26.16 -6.25
N ASP A 69 18.52 -27.42 -6.68
CA ASP A 69 17.34 -28.09 -7.24
C ASP A 69 16.15 -27.84 -6.31
N PRO A 70 15.02 -27.33 -6.84
CA PRO A 70 13.85 -27.12 -6.00
C PRO A 70 13.55 -28.45 -5.32
N PRO A 71 13.33 -28.46 -3.98
CA PRO A 71 13.04 -29.70 -3.26
C PRO A 71 11.94 -30.42 -4.04
N ALA A 72 12.18 -31.70 -4.38
CA ALA A 72 11.34 -32.48 -5.28
C ALA A 72 9.89 -32.15 -4.97
N ARG A 73 9.20 -31.47 -5.90
CA ARG A 73 7.80 -31.06 -5.72
C ARG A 73 7.02 -32.33 -5.43
N THR A 74 6.78 -32.61 -4.16
CA THR A 74 5.96 -33.74 -3.73
C THR A 74 4.55 -33.36 -4.17
N GLU A 75 4.20 -33.87 -5.34
CA GLU A 75 2.96 -33.65 -6.09
C GLU A 75 2.77 -32.24 -6.67
N LYS A 76 2.17 -32.18 -7.86
CA LYS A 76 1.59 -30.97 -8.44
C LYS A 76 0.43 -30.51 -7.55
N ARG A 77 0.71 -29.94 -6.37
CA ARG A 77 -0.32 -29.36 -5.50
C ARG A 77 -1.03 -28.27 -6.31
N ARG A 78 -2.35 -28.42 -6.47
CA ARG A 78 -3.17 -27.50 -7.24
C ARG A 78 -3.11 -26.12 -6.58
N LEU A 79 -2.92 -25.06 -7.37
CA LEU A 79 -2.91 -23.67 -6.89
C LEU A 79 -4.13 -23.34 -6.01
N ARG A 80 -5.30 -23.91 -6.36
CA ARG A 80 -6.53 -23.78 -5.57
C ARG A 80 -6.40 -24.36 -4.16
N THR A 81 -5.71 -25.49 -4.01
CA THR A 81 -5.47 -26.13 -2.72
C THR A 81 -4.51 -25.32 -1.88
N GLU A 82 -3.44 -24.77 -2.47
CA GLU A 82 -2.50 -23.91 -1.74
C GLU A 82 -3.12 -22.58 -1.31
N LEU A 83 -3.97 -22.00 -2.17
CA LEU A 83 -4.74 -20.79 -1.84
C LEU A 83 -5.77 -21.07 -0.75
N ALA A 84 -6.49 -22.19 -0.82
CA ALA A 84 -7.43 -22.62 0.21
C ALA A 84 -6.73 -22.88 1.54
N GLU A 85 -5.52 -23.45 1.53
CA GLU A 85 -4.69 -23.66 2.72
C GLU A 85 -4.27 -22.32 3.35
N GLY A 86 -3.84 -21.36 2.51
CA GLY A 86 -3.53 -20.00 2.95
C GLY A 86 -4.74 -19.25 3.53
N LEU A 87 -5.90 -19.32 2.88
CA LEU A 87 -7.15 -18.72 3.36
C LEU A 87 -7.61 -19.38 4.67
N ARG A 88 -7.58 -20.71 4.75
CA ARG A 88 -7.93 -21.45 5.97
C ARG A 88 -7.01 -21.08 7.13
N TRP A 89 -5.72 -20.88 6.88
CA TRP A 89 -4.78 -20.38 7.90
C TRP A 89 -5.14 -18.96 8.37
N VAL A 90 -5.40 -18.05 7.43
CA VAL A 90 -5.81 -16.67 7.72
C VAL A 90 -7.09 -16.62 8.55
N PHE A 91 -8.13 -17.35 8.13
CA PHE A 91 -9.44 -17.33 8.79
C PHE A 91 -9.47 -18.18 10.07
N GLY A 92 -8.55 -19.14 10.22
CA GLY A 92 -8.36 -19.94 11.43
C GLY A 92 -7.68 -19.18 12.56
N ASN A 93 -6.86 -18.16 12.25
CA ASN A 93 -6.20 -17.34 13.26
C ASN A 93 -6.95 -16.01 13.49
N ARG A 94 -7.41 -15.78 14.73
CA ARG A 94 -8.20 -14.58 15.09
C ARG A 94 -7.49 -13.26 14.73
N TRP A 95 -6.17 -13.19 14.84
CA TRP A 95 -5.40 -11.98 14.57
C TRP A 95 -5.24 -11.73 13.07
N LEU A 96 -4.90 -12.77 12.30
CA LEU A 96 -4.79 -12.69 10.84
C LEU A 96 -6.15 -12.38 10.20
N ARG A 97 -7.23 -13.01 10.70
CA ARG A 97 -8.59 -12.73 10.24
C ARG A 97 -9.00 -11.28 10.48
N ALA A 98 -8.75 -10.75 11.68
CA ALA A 98 -9.08 -9.37 12.01
C ALA A 98 -8.33 -8.38 11.10
N ILE A 99 -7.01 -8.55 10.95
CA ILE A 99 -6.19 -7.69 10.08
C ILE A 99 -6.56 -7.84 8.60
N GLY A 100 -6.93 -9.05 8.16
CA GLY A 100 -7.37 -9.29 6.79
C GLY A 100 -8.66 -8.56 6.46
N LEU A 101 -9.65 -8.62 7.34
CA LEU A 101 -10.94 -7.96 7.16
C LEU A 101 -10.82 -6.44 7.26
N VAL A 102 -10.11 -5.94 8.28
CA VAL A 102 -9.86 -4.50 8.44
C VAL A 102 -9.03 -3.99 7.27
N GLY A 103 -7.97 -4.71 6.88
CA GLY A 103 -7.14 -4.34 5.73
C GLY A 103 -7.90 -4.36 4.41
N CYS A 104 -8.78 -5.33 4.18
CA CYS A 104 -9.68 -5.38 3.03
C CYS A 104 -10.61 -4.15 2.99
N SER A 105 -11.25 -3.85 4.12
CA SER A 105 -12.16 -2.70 4.26
C SER A 105 -11.40 -1.39 4.04
N CYS A 106 -10.27 -1.19 4.73
CA CYS A 106 -9.43 -0.01 4.53
C CYS A 106 -9.01 0.13 3.07
N ASN A 107 -8.57 -0.94 2.39
CA ASN A 107 -8.13 -0.84 0.99
C ASN A 107 -9.29 -0.53 0.02
N PHE A 108 -10.47 -1.09 0.28
CA PHE A 108 -11.71 -0.79 -0.43
C PHE A 108 -12.06 0.70 -0.32
N PHE A 109 -12.10 1.25 0.90
CA PHE A 109 -12.41 2.66 1.12
C PHE A 109 -11.31 3.61 0.63
N LEU A 110 -10.03 3.26 0.79
CA LEU A 110 -8.90 4.05 0.29
C LEU A 110 -9.01 4.25 -1.23
N THR A 111 -9.29 3.15 -1.95
CA THR A 111 -9.37 3.16 -3.41
C THR A 111 -10.62 3.92 -3.88
N MET A 112 -11.72 3.80 -3.13
CA MET A 112 -12.93 4.59 -3.34
C MET A 112 -12.65 6.09 -3.15
N VAL A 113 -12.05 6.50 -2.04
CA VAL A 113 -11.73 7.90 -1.73
C VAL A 113 -10.76 8.47 -2.76
N GLN A 114 -9.70 7.75 -3.14
CA GLN A 114 -8.78 8.21 -4.20
C GLN A 114 -9.51 8.43 -5.53
N SER A 115 -10.37 7.49 -5.93
CA SER A 115 -11.10 7.59 -7.20
C SER A 115 -12.06 8.78 -7.20
N LEU A 116 -12.79 8.98 -6.10
CA LEU A 116 -13.73 10.09 -5.93
C LEU A 116 -13.00 11.44 -5.82
N PHE A 117 -11.88 11.48 -5.10
CA PHE A 117 -11.05 12.68 -4.98
C PHE A 117 -10.50 13.14 -6.33
N LEU A 118 -9.95 12.22 -7.13
CA LEU A 118 -9.45 12.57 -8.45
C LEU A 118 -10.57 13.14 -9.34
N LEU A 119 -11.76 12.54 -9.28
CA LEU A 119 -12.93 13.03 -10.00
C LEU A 119 -13.37 14.41 -9.50
N TYR A 120 -13.45 14.62 -8.19
CA TYR A 120 -13.83 15.90 -7.57
C TYR A 120 -12.85 17.02 -7.91
N ALA A 121 -11.55 16.74 -7.74
CA ALA A 121 -10.49 17.71 -7.93
C ALA A 121 -10.41 18.15 -9.39
N VAL A 122 -10.51 17.21 -10.33
CA VAL A 122 -10.34 17.49 -11.76
C VAL A 122 -11.63 18.02 -12.40
N ARG A 123 -12.80 17.45 -12.10
CA ARG A 123 -14.06 17.82 -12.77
C ARG A 123 -14.84 18.93 -12.08
N ASP A 124 -14.91 18.93 -10.76
CA ASP A 124 -15.86 19.78 -10.02
C ASP A 124 -15.20 21.06 -9.51
N LYS A 125 -13.89 21.00 -9.21
CA LYS A 125 -13.10 22.14 -8.72
C LYS A 125 -12.09 22.69 -9.72
N GLU A 126 -11.99 22.09 -10.92
CA GLU A 126 -11.05 22.46 -11.98
C GLU A 126 -9.62 22.69 -11.45
N LEU A 127 -9.20 21.90 -10.44
CA LEU A 127 -7.89 22.06 -9.83
C LEU A 127 -6.81 21.70 -10.83
N SER A 128 -5.79 22.54 -10.91
CA SER A 128 -4.62 22.28 -11.73
C SER A 128 -3.94 20.97 -11.31
N ALA A 129 -3.41 20.23 -12.29
CA ALA A 129 -2.61 19.03 -12.06
C ALA A 129 -1.44 19.28 -11.08
N ALA A 130 -0.90 20.50 -11.05
CA ALA A 130 0.12 20.91 -10.10
C ALA A 130 -0.36 20.87 -8.63
N THR A 131 -1.61 21.26 -8.38
CA THR A 131 -2.20 21.26 -7.03
C THR A 131 -2.50 19.83 -6.57
N VAL A 132 -3.01 18.98 -7.46
CA VAL A 132 -3.20 17.55 -7.17
C VAL A 132 -1.86 16.89 -6.86
N GLY A 133 -0.84 17.16 -7.67
CA GLY A 133 0.52 16.69 -7.44
C GLY A 133 1.10 17.16 -6.11
N PHE A 134 0.86 18.41 -5.72
CA PHE A 134 1.28 18.94 -4.42
C PHE A 134 0.60 18.22 -3.25
N VAL A 135 -0.70 17.96 -3.33
CA VAL A 135 -1.46 17.19 -2.33
C VAL A 135 -0.89 15.77 -2.19
N MET A 136 -0.65 15.08 -3.32
CA MET A 136 -0.06 13.74 -3.30
C MET A 136 1.38 13.74 -2.79
N GLY A 137 2.15 14.78 -3.10
CA GLY A 137 3.50 14.98 -2.56
C GLY A 137 3.50 15.13 -1.04
N ALA A 138 2.56 15.90 -0.49
CA ALA A 138 2.39 16.00 0.95
C ALA A 138 1.96 14.66 1.59
N ALA A 139 1.13 13.87 0.90
CA ALA A 139 0.78 12.51 1.32
C ALA A 139 2.03 11.62 1.48
N ALA A 140 2.97 11.71 0.54
CA ALA A 140 4.23 10.95 0.61
C ALA A 140 5.08 11.33 1.84
N VAL A 141 5.11 12.61 2.20
CA VAL A 141 5.77 13.08 3.44
C VAL A 141 5.11 12.46 4.68
N GLY A 142 3.78 12.39 4.70
CA GLY A 142 3.02 11.70 5.76
C GLY A 142 3.41 10.23 5.88
N GLY A 143 3.49 9.52 4.75
CA GLY A 143 3.93 8.13 4.70
C GLY A 143 5.35 7.92 5.23
N LEU A 144 6.28 8.80 4.87
CA LEU A 144 7.68 8.74 5.31
C LEU A 144 7.81 9.00 6.82
N LEU A 145 7.13 10.04 7.32
CA LEU A 145 7.10 10.36 8.76
C LEU A 145 6.44 9.22 9.56
N GLY A 146 5.36 8.64 9.03
CA GLY A 146 4.71 7.47 9.61
C GLY A 146 5.67 6.27 9.72
N ALA A 147 6.46 6.01 8.67
CA ALA A 147 7.44 4.92 8.66
C ALA A 147 8.55 5.16 9.71
N LEU A 148 9.10 6.37 9.79
CA LEU A 148 10.15 6.73 10.74
C LEU A 148 9.68 6.62 12.20
N ILE A 149 8.46 7.09 12.47
CA ILE A 149 7.89 7.11 13.82
C ILE A 149 7.34 5.72 14.22
N SER A 150 7.01 4.85 13.26
CA SER A 150 6.45 3.51 13.51
C SER A 150 7.29 2.69 14.50
N GLY A 151 8.63 2.71 14.37
CA GLY A 151 9.53 2.00 15.27
C GLY A 151 9.47 2.52 16.71
N MET A 152 9.29 3.82 16.90
CA MET A 152 9.10 4.41 18.24
C MET A 152 7.72 4.06 18.81
N VAL A 153 6.68 4.12 17.99
CA VAL A 153 5.30 3.80 18.37
C VAL A 153 5.19 2.34 18.82
N VAL A 154 5.77 1.40 18.08
CA VAL A 154 5.77 -0.03 18.43
C VAL A 154 6.60 -0.31 19.71
N ARG A 155 7.61 0.50 20.01
CA ARG A 155 8.39 0.38 21.26
C ARG A 155 7.68 0.96 22.49
N ARG A 156 6.83 1.97 22.31
CA ARG A 156 6.14 2.66 23.41
C ARG A 156 4.71 2.18 23.68
N LEU A 157 4.03 1.65 22.66
CA LEU A 157 2.65 1.15 22.76
C LEU A 157 2.60 -0.36 22.53
N SER A 158 1.61 -1.02 23.11
CA SER A 158 1.31 -2.40 22.75
C SER A 158 0.87 -2.48 21.29
N VAL A 159 1.27 -3.56 20.59
CA VAL A 159 1.00 -3.77 19.16
C VAL A 159 -0.48 -3.56 18.81
N GLY A 160 -1.40 -4.05 19.65
CA GLY A 160 -2.84 -3.88 19.44
C GLY A 160 -3.36 -2.45 19.65
N THR A 161 -2.76 -1.67 20.56
CA THR A 161 -3.13 -0.26 20.75
C THR A 161 -2.54 0.61 19.66
N ALA A 162 -1.29 0.38 19.28
CA ALA A 162 -0.66 1.05 18.14
C ALA A 162 -1.48 0.86 16.87
N TYR A 163 -1.90 -0.39 16.58
CA TYR A 163 -2.71 -0.69 15.41
C TYR A 163 -4.07 0.03 15.42
N ARG A 164 -4.78 0.02 16.56
CA ARG A 164 -6.07 0.73 16.68
C ARG A 164 -5.92 2.22 16.44
N VAL A 165 -4.92 2.86 17.05
CA VAL A 165 -4.65 4.29 16.87
C VAL A 165 -4.34 4.61 15.41
N SER A 166 -3.49 3.81 14.76
CA SER A 166 -3.16 4.00 13.34
C SER A 166 -4.39 3.87 12.44
N VAL A 167 -5.24 2.86 12.66
CA VAL A 167 -6.47 2.68 11.89
C VAL A 167 -7.44 3.83 12.12
N SER A 168 -7.60 4.31 13.36
CA SER A 168 -8.43 5.48 13.65
C SER A 168 -7.96 6.73 12.92
N ILE A 169 -6.64 6.94 12.81
CA ILE A 169 -6.06 8.07 12.05
C ILE A 169 -6.40 7.96 10.55
N ILE A 170 -6.37 6.74 9.99
CA ILE A 170 -6.70 6.49 8.57
C ILE A 170 -8.14 6.90 8.26
N PHE A 171 -9.11 6.56 9.12
CA PHE A 171 -10.52 6.91 8.92
C PHE A 171 -10.84 8.38 9.25
N LEU A 172 -10.04 9.03 10.10
CA LEU A 172 -10.25 10.45 10.44
C LEU A 172 -9.92 11.39 9.28
N GLY A 173 -8.96 11.03 8.43
CA GLY A 173 -8.53 11.85 7.28
C GLY A 173 -9.65 12.12 6.28
N PRO A 174 -10.28 11.08 5.70
CA PRO A 174 -11.33 11.22 4.70
C PRO A 174 -12.57 11.99 5.16
N LEU A 175 -12.87 12.00 6.46
CA LEU A 175 -13.97 12.78 7.04
C LEU A 175 -13.77 14.30 6.92
N LEU A 176 -12.52 14.75 6.76
CA LEU A 176 -12.21 16.16 6.54
C LEU A 176 -12.64 16.60 5.12
N VAL A 177 -12.55 15.72 4.12
CA VAL A 177 -12.84 16.04 2.72
C VAL A 177 -14.26 16.60 2.50
N PRO A 178 -15.33 15.96 2.99
CA PRO A 178 -16.68 16.49 2.79
C PRO A 178 -17.08 17.59 3.81
N ALA A 179 -16.30 17.79 4.88
CA ALA A 179 -16.43 18.94 5.78
C ALA A 179 -15.80 20.22 5.19
N ALA A 180 -15.09 20.12 4.07
CA ALA A 180 -14.44 21.23 3.41
C ALA A 180 -15.45 22.14 2.67
N GLY A 181 -16.14 22.99 3.42
CA GLY A 181 -16.79 24.19 2.88
C GLY A 181 -15.87 25.40 3.05
N GLY A 182 -15.70 26.22 2.00
CA GLY A 182 -14.94 27.48 2.11
C GLY A 182 -14.07 27.85 0.90
N PRO A 183 -13.18 28.85 1.06
CA PRO A 183 -12.31 29.33 -0.02
C PRO A 183 -11.28 28.27 -0.47
N SER A 184 -10.80 28.39 -1.72
CA SER A 184 -9.96 27.40 -2.41
C SER A 184 -8.69 27.00 -1.64
N TRP A 185 -8.07 27.93 -0.90
CA TRP A 185 -6.88 27.64 -0.09
C TRP A 185 -7.18 26.73 1.12
N LEU A 186 -8.36 26.88 1.73
CA LEU A 186 -8.79 26.06 2.86
C LEU A 186 -9.09 24.63 2.40
N LEU A 187 -9.71 24.48 1.23
CA LEU A 187 -9.94 23.21 0.57
C LEU A 187 -8.63 22.44 0.32
N VAL A 188 -7.64 23.10 -0.28
CA VAL A 188 -6.33 22.47 -0.55
C VAL A 188 -5.62 22.09 0.75
N GLY A 189 -5.67 22.93 1.79
CA GLY A 189 -5.11 22.61 3.10
C GLY A 189 -5.77 21.38 3.74
N LEU A 190 -7.10 21.26 3.64
CA LEU A 190 -7.83 20.10 4.14
C LEU A 190 -7.51 18.82 3.38
N PHE A 191 -7.34 18.90 2.05
CA PHE A 191 -6.92 17.76 1.25
C PHE A 191 -5.51 17.29 1.61
N VAL A 192 -4.57 18.24 1.74
CA VAL A 192 -3.21 17.93 2.21
C VAL A 192 -3.26 17.23 3.56
N ALA A 193 -4.03 17.76 4.51
CA ALA A 193 -4.17 17.15 5.83
C ALA A 193 -4.78 15.74 5.76
N SER A 194 -5.86 15.56 5.00
CA SER A 194 -6.54 14.26 4.83
C SER A 194 -5.58 13.20 4.33
N PHE A 195 -4.94 13.44 3.18
CA PHE A 195 -4.01 12.49 2.57
C PHE A 195 -2.75 12.28 3.40
N PHE A 196 -2.26 13.32 4.07
CA PHE A 196 -1.13 13.20 5.00
C PHE A 196 -1.46 12.26 6.16
N LEU A 197 -2.60 12.47 6.84
CA LEU A 197 -3.02 11.61 7.97
C LEU A 197 -3.26 10.17 7.50
N GLU A 198 -3.91 10.00 6.35
CA GLU A 198 -4.18 8.71 5.74
C GLU A 198 -2.88 7.93 5.49
N TYR A 199 -1.92 8.51 4.78
CA TYR A 199 -0.64 7.87 4.48
C TYR A 199 0.22 7.66 5.74
N PHE A 200 0.17 8.59 6.69
CA PHE A 200 0.85 8.48 7.98
C PHE A 200 0.35 7.26 8.78
N GLY A 201 -0.97 7.13 8.94
CA GLY A 201 -1.59 5.99 9.61
C GLY A 201 -1.38 4.68 8.86
N ALA A 202 -1.52 4.69 7.54
CA ALA A 202 -1.31 3.52 6.68
C ALA A 202 0.11 2.97 6.83
N SER A 203 1.12 3.85 6.81
CA SER A 203 2.53 3.47 6.95
C SER A 203 2.82 2.78 8.29
N ILE A 204 2.35 3.36 9.41
CA ILE A 204 2.52 2.74 10.74
C ILE A 204 1.80 1.40 10.82
N SER A 205 0.57 1.33 10.32
CA SER A 205 -0.22 0.10 10.33
C SER A 205 0.42 -1.02 9.51
N ASN A 206 1.04 -0.68 8.37
CA ASN A 206 1.71 -1.63 7.49
C ASN A 206 2.89 -2.31 8.20
N VAL A 207 3.73 -1.52 8.88
CA VAL A 207 4.85 -2.05 9.68
C VAL A 207 4.34 -3.05 10.73
N ILE A 208 3.31 -2.68 11.48
CA ILE A 208 2.69 -3.54 12.50
C ILE A 208 2.16 -4.84 11.88
N ILE A 209 1.41 -4.73 10.79
CA ILE A 209 0.79 -5.86 10.10
C ILE A 209 1.85 -6.83 9.59
N VAL A 210 2.89 -6.33 8.93
CA VAL A 210 3.98 -7.15 8.38
C VAL A 210 4.71 -7.86 9.52
N SER A 211 5.08 -7.15 10.59
CA SER A 211 5.74 -7.76 11.75
C SER A 211 4.87 -8.83 12.42
N LEU A 212 3.57 -8.58 12.59
CA LEU A 212 2.67 -9.56 13.21
C LEU A 212 2.46 -10.80 12.33
N ARG A 213 2.36 -10.60 11.01
CA ARG A 213 2.27 -11.71 10.04
C ARG A 213 3.51 -12.59 10.08
N GLN A 214 4.69 -11.97 10.18
CA GLN A 214 5.97 -12.67 10.25
C GLN A 214 6.16 -13.42 11.57
N SER A 215 5.65 -12.89 12.69
CA SER A 215 5.80 -13.54 14.00
C SER A 215 4.86 -14.72 14.23
N ILE A 216 3.64 -14.66 13.68
CA ILE A 216 2.60 -15.68 13.90
C ILE A 216 2.67 -16.80 12.86
N THR A 217 3.24 -16.56 11.67
CA THR A 217 3.16 -17.51 10.55
C THR A 217 4.44 -18.34 10.41
N PRO A 218 4.34 -19.68 10.44
CA PRO A 218 5.48 -20.55 10.15
C PRO A 218 6.06 -20.30 8.75
N GLN A 219 7.39 -20.39 8.60
CA GLN A 219 8.06 -20.13 7.32
C GLN A 219 7.46 -20.91 6.12
N PRO A 220 7.11 -22.20 6.23
CA PRO A 220 6.53 -22.95 5.10
C PRO A 220 5.18 -22.40 4.62
N LEU A 221 4.43 -21.72 5.49
CA LEU A 221 3.11 -21.15 5.18
C LEU A 221 3.18 -19.64 4.86
N MET A 222 4.34 -19.00 5.05
CA MET A 222 4.49 -17.55 4.88
C MET A 222 4.11 -17.08 3.48
N GLY A 223 4.53 -17.80 2.43
CA GLY A 223 4.18 -17.47 1.05
C GLY A 223 2.68 -17.60 0.76
N ARG A 224 2.04 -18.68 1.25
CA ARG A 224 0.61 -18.95 1.06
C ARG A 224 -0.27 -17.96 1.82
N MET A 225 0.08 -17.66 3.08
CA MET A 225 -0.59 -16.64 3.89
C MET A 225 -0.46 -15.26 3.26
N THR A 226 0.73 -14.91 2.76
CA THR A 226 0.96 -13.61 2.09
C THR A 226 0.13 -13.50 0.82
N ALA A 227 0.05 -14.56 0.01
CA ALA A 227 -0.79 -14.59 -1.18
C ALA A 227 -2.29 -14.43 -0.83
N ALA A 228 -2.78 -15.17 0.17
CA ALA A 228 -4.17 -15.06 0.64
C ALA A 228 -4.50 -13.65 1.18
N MET A 229 -3.59 -13.05 1.96
CA MET A 229 -3.73 -11.66 2.41
C MET A 229 -3.76 -10.68 1.26
N ARG A 230 -2.83 -10.79 0.30
CA ARG A 230 -2.80 -9.90 -0.88
C ARG A 230 -4.08 -10.02 -1.71
N MET A 231 -4.59 -11.24 -1.87
CA MET A 231 -5.87 -11.46 -2.54
C MET A 231 -7.02 -10.75 -1.83
N LEU A 232 -7.09 -10.80 -0.50
CA LEU A 232 -8.12 -10.09 0.27
C LEU A 232 -7.97 -8.57 0.14
N LEU A 233 -6.75 -8.05 0.31
CA LEU A 233 -6.48 -6.62 0.30
C LEU A 233 -6.74 -6.01 -1.08
N TYR A 234 -6.06 -6.50 -2.12
CA TYR A 234 -6.21 -5.98 -3.48
C TYR A 234 -7.53 -6.38 -4.12
N GLY A 235 -8.10 -7.52 -3.74
CA GLY A 235 -9.46 -7.91 -4.16
C GLY A 235 -10.52 -6.95 -3.62
N GLY A 236 -10.39 -6.53 -2.35
CA GLY A 236 -11.20 -5.47 -1.78
C GLY A 236 -11.01 -4.14 -2.51
N GLY A 237 -9.76 -3.69 -2.67
CA GLY A 237 -9.45 -2.46 -3.40
C GLY A 237 -10.01 -2.41 -4.82
N ALA A 238 -9.90 -3.51 -5.58
CA ALA A 238 -10.41 -3.62 -6.94
C ALA A 238 -11.93 -3.41 -7.06
N LEU A 239 -12.69 -3.75 -6.01
CA LEU A 239 -14.12 -3.50 -5.93
C LEU A 239 -14.45 -2.08 -5.45
N GLY A 240 -13.56 -1.45 -4.70
CA GLY A 240 -13.78 -0.12 -4.10
C GLY A 240 -13.97 0.99 -5.13
N GLY A 241 -13.15 1.03 -6.17
CA GLY A 241 -13.25 2.03 -7.24
C GLY A 241 -14.59 1.99 -8.00
N PRO A 242 -15.00 0.82 -8.56
CA PRO A 242 -16.27 0.67 -9.25
C PRO A 242 -17.49 0.96 -8.35
N VAL A 243 -17.49 0.45 -7.11
CA VAL A 243 -18.58 0.72 -6.16
C VAL A 243 -18.63 2.21 -5.79
N GLY A 244 -17.47 2.84 -5.64
CA GLY A 244 -17.35 4.28 -5.42
C GLY A 244 -17.96 5.10 -6.55
N GLY A 245 -17.61 4.77 -7.79
CA GLY A 245 -18.17 5.42 -8.98
C GLY A 245 -19.69 5.24 -9.10
N LEU A 246 -20.21 4.04 -8.81
CA LEU A 246 -21.65 3.77 -8.77
C LEU A 246 -22.35 4.57 -7.67
N LEU A 247 -21.80 4.59 -6.45
CA LEU A 247 -22.33 5.37 -5.32
C LEU A 247 -22.35 6.86 -5.64
N ALA A 248 -21.28 7.39 -6.25
CA ALA A 248 -21.24 8.77 -6.70
C ALA A 248 -22.28 9.08 -7.79
N GLY A 249 -22.54 8.13 -8.69
CA GLY A 249 -23.56 8.27 -9.74
C GLY A 249 -25.00 8.29 -9.20
N VAL A 250 -25.28 7.57 -8.11
CA VAL A 250 -26.64 7.43 -7.55
C VAL A 250 -26.93 8.45 -6.44
N LEU A 251 -25.98 8.67 -5.54
CA LEU A 251 -26.17 9.47 -4.32
C LEU A 251 -25.51 10.86 -4.40
N GLY A 252 -24.74 11.12 -5.46
CA GLY A 252 -23.90 12.29 -5.58
C GLY A 252 -22.56 12.16 -4.86
N LEU A 253 -21.57 12.91 -5.32
CA LEU A 253 -20.17 12.78 -4.90
C LEU A 253 -19.97 13.07 -3.40
N HIS A 254 -20.66 14.08 -2.87
CA HIS A 254 -20.59 14.44 -1.45
C HIS A 254 -21.13 13.35 -0.52
N ALA A 255 -22.26 12.73 -0.87
CA ALA A 255 -22.85 11.66 -0.05
C ALA A 255 -22.00 10.38 -0.13
N ALA A 256 -21.46 10.06 -1.31
CA ALA A 256 -20.55 8.93 -1.49
C ALA A 256 -19.25 9.09 -0.66
N LEU A 257 -18.70 10.32 -0.57
CA LEU A 257 -17.53 10.62 0.25
C LEU A 257 -17.83 10.51 1.75
N TRP A 258 -19.01 10.96 2.21
CA TRP A 258 -19.43 10.77 3.60
C TRP A 258 -19.57 9.28 3.95
N ILE A 259 -20.21 8.50 3.08
CA ILE A 259 -20.36 7.05 3.26
C ILE A 259 -18.98 6.37 3.28
N ALA A 260 -18.08 6.75 2.39
CA ALA A 260 -16.72 6.18 2.32
C ALA A 260 -15.80 6.61 3.48
N GLY A 261 -16.05 7.76 4.09
CA GLY A 261 -15.27 8.24 5.25
C GLY A 261 -15.78 7.71 6.59
N VAL A 262 -17.06 7.35 6.69
CA VAL A 262 -17.68 6.86 7.94
C VAL A 262 -17.60 5.32 8.08
N LEU A 263 -17.65 4.58 6.96
CA LEU A 263 -17.57 3.11 6.91
C LEU A 263 -16.14 2.61 6.72
#